data_AF-A0A3C0UTI8-F1
#
_entry.id   AF-A0A3C0UTI8-F1
#
_cell.length_a   1.000
_cell.length_b   1.000
_cell.length_c   1.000
_cell.angle_alpha   90.00
_cell.angle_beta   90.00
_cell.angle_gamma   90.00
#
_symmetry.space_group_name_H-M   'P 1'
#
loop_
_entity.id
_entity.type
_entity.pdbx_description
1 polymer ?
#
loop_
_entity_poly.entity_id
_entity_poly.type
_entity_poly.pdbx_seq_one_letter_code
_entity_poly.pdbx_strand_id
1 'polypeptide(L)' 'MTQITINLPNEAEAQWLVELLNRLQVPFEVEADELPLQKGDKTINPENLFGIWQKEPRTLKEIRIKAWPKRTKVQS' A
#
# COMPACT_ATOMS: atom_id res chain seq x y z
N MET A 1 1.71 24.79 -29.71
CA MET A 1 2.60 24.49 -28.58
C MET A 1 2.27 23.09 -28.11
N THR A 2 3.25 22.20 -28.05
CA THR A 2 3.08 20.80 -27.65
C THR A 2 3.56 20.65 -26.21
N GLN A 3 2.65 20.30 -25.30
CA GLN A 3 2.95 19.98 -23.92
C GLN A 3 3.06 18.45 -23.80
N ILE A 4 4.13 17.96 -23.16
CA ILE A 4 4.38 16.52 -22.95
C ILE A 4 4.47 16.28 -21.44
N THR A 5 3.66 15.36 -20.92
CA THR A 5 3.70 14.92 -19.52
C THR A 5 4.45 13.60 -19.43
N ILE A 6 5.48 13.54 -18.58
CA ILE A 6 6.32 12.35 -18.38
C ILE A 6 6.18 11.88 -16.94
N ASN A 7 5.66 10.67 -16.75
CA ASN A 7 5.60 10.03 -15.43
C ASN A 7 6.90 9.27 -15.19
N LEU A 8 7.66 9.66 -14.16
CA LEU A 8 8.92 9.03 -13.80
C LEU A 8 8.73 8.16 -12.54
N PRO A 9 9.27 6.93 -12.51
CA PRO A 9 9.10 6.02 -11.38
C PRO A 9 10.01 6.32 -10.19
N ASN A 10 11.08 7.11 -10.37
CA ASN A 10 12.10 7.35 -9.35
C ASN A 10 12.77 8.74 -9.49
N GLU A 11 13.20 9.31 -8.36
CA GLU A 11 13.89 10.61 -8.30
C GLU A 11 15.23 10.61 -9.04
N ALA A 12 15.96 9.49 -9.04
CA ALA A 12 17.24 9.37 -9.76
C ALA A 12 17.08 9.53 -11.28
N GLU A 13 15.96 9.02 -11.83
CA GLU A 13 15.66 9.15 -13.27
C GLU A 13 15.23 10.58 -13.62
N ALA A 14 14.55 11.28 -12.69
CA ALA A 14 14.22 12.69 -12.84
C ALA A 14 15.48 13.57 -12.87
N GLN A 15 16.44 13.31 -12.00
CA GLN A 15 17.71 14.05 -12.00
C GLN A 15 18.50 13.84 -13.29
N TRP A 16 18.57 12.60 -13.77
CA TRP A 16 19.21 12.27 -15.05
C TRP A 16 18.54 13.01 -16.23
N LEU A 17 17.21 13.05 -16.28
CA LEU A 17 16.48 13.71 -17.36
C LEU A 17 16.73 15.23 -17.34
N VAL A 18 16.71 15.85 -16.16
CA VAL A 18 17.02 17.28 -15.99
C VAL A 18 18.45 17.59 -16.46
N GLU A 19 19.42 16.73 -16.14
CA GLU A 19 20.80 16.89 -16.60
C GLU A 19 20.91 16.77 -18.13
N LEU A 20 20.19 15.82 -18.74
CA LEU A 20 20.14 15.67 -20.19
C LEU A 20 19.54 16.90 -20.89
N LEU A 21 18.42 17.42 -20.37
CA LEU A 21 17.75 18.61 -20.92
C LEU A 21 18.64 19.85 -20.82
N ASN A 22 19.37 20.01 -19.71
CA ASN A 22 20.36 21.07 -19.54
C ASN A 22 21.49 20.98 -20.58
N ARG A 23 21.98 19.78 -20.89
CA ARG A 23 23.02 19.58 -21.92
C ARG A 23 22.54 19.93 -23.32
N LEU A 24 21.25 19.76 -23.59
CA LEU A 24 20.62 20.08 -24.88
C LEU A 24 20.18 21.54 -25.00
N GLN A 25 20.37 22.36 -23.96
CA GLN A 25 19.96 23.77 -23.89
C GLN A 25 18.47 23.99 -24.20
N VAL A 26 17.63 23.03 -23.83
CA VAL A 26 16.18 23.13 -24.01
C VAL A 26 15.59 23.91 -22.83
N PRO A 27 14.76 24.95 -23.05
CA PRO A 27 14.02 25.58 -21.95
C PRO A 27 12.95 24.61 -21.44
N PHE A 28 13.00 24.28 -20.15
CA PHE A 28 12.01 23.44 -19.47
C PHE A 28 11.60 24.07 -18.13
N GLU A 29 10.38 23.80 -17.70
CA GLU A 29 9.88 24.12 -16.37
C GLU A 29 9.56 22.80 -15.66
N VAL A 30 10.09 22.62 -14.44
CA VAL A 30 9.80 21.46 -13.61
C VAL A 30 8.73 21.86 -12.61
N GLU A 31 7.49 21.46 -12.88
CA GLU A 31 6.42 21.52 -11.89
C GLU A 31 6.48 20.24 -11.05
N ALA A 32 7.28 20.28 -9.98
CA ALA A 32 7.17 19.27 -8.94
C ALA A 32 5.91 19.58 -8.14
N ASP A 33 4.81 18.89 -8.47
CA ASP A 33 3.68 18.79 -7.55
C ASP A 33 4.17 18.02 -6.32
N GLU A 34 4.67 18.76 -5.31
CA GLU A 34 4.79 18.25 -3.96
C GLU A 34 3.37 17.97 -3.46
N LEU A 35 2.81 16.83 -3.86
CA LEU A 35 1.59 16.33 -3.27
C LEU A 35 1.88 16.13 -1.78
N PRO A 36 1.23 16.88 -0.88
CA PRO A 36 1.49 16.72 0.54
C PRO A 36 1.14 15.28 0.90
N LEU A 37 2.16 14.50 1.28
CA LEU A 37 1.99 13.16 1.80
C LEU A 37 1.13 13.27 3.06
N GLN A 38 -0.20 13.12 2.91
CA GLN A 38 -1.11 13.10 4.03
C GLN A 38 -0.81 11.84 4.84
N LYS A 39 -0.16 12.02 5.99
CA LYS A 39 0.03 10.95 6.96
C LYS A 39 -1.35 10.56 7.48
N GLY A 40 -1.93 9.53 6.87
CA GLY A 40 -3.23 9.00 7.28
C GLY A 40 -3.20 8.68 8.77
N ASP A 41 -4.31 8.96 9.44
CA ASP A 41 -4.45 8.64 10.86
C ASP A 41 -4.33 7.12 11.05
N LYS A 42 -3.34 6.70 11.84
CA LYS A 42 -3.06 5.30 12.13
C LYS A 42 -3.69 4.84 13.44
N THR A 43 -4.50 5.68 14.10
CA THR A 43 -5.26 5.24 15.28
C THR A 43 -6.41 4.34 14.87
N ILE A 44 -6.11 3.05 14.71
CA ILE A 44 -7.11 2.01 14.56
C ILE A 44 -7.52 1.58 15.96
N ASN A 45 -8.80 1.72 16.31
CA ASN A 45 -9.32 1.12 17.54
C ASN A 45 -9.46 -0.40 17.32
N PRO A 46 -8.62 -1.23 17.97
CA PRO A 46 -8.63 -2.67 17.75
C PRO A 46 -9.94 -3.33 18.21
N GLU A 47 -10.67 -2.70 19.12
CA GLU A 47 -11.95 -3.20 19.62
C GLU A 47 -13.00 -3.33 18.50
N ASN A 48 -13.04 -2.33 17.62
CA ASN A 48 -13.97 -2.31 16.48
C ASN A 48 -13.58 -3.31 15.38
N LEU A 49 -12.33 -3.80 15.36
CA LEU A 49 -11.90 -4.78 14.36
C LEU A 49 -12.50 -6.16 14.60
N PHE A 50 -12.78 -6.49 15.86
CA PHE A 50 -13.23 -7.83 16.24
C PHE A 50 -14.75 -7.92 16.43
N GLY A 51 -15.50 -6.82 16.30
CA GLY A 51 -16.97 -6.79 16.26
C GLY A 51 -17.63 -7.68 17.32
N ILE A 52 -18.43 -8.66 16.88
CA ILE A 52 -19.11 -9.64 17.74
C ILE A 52 -18.17 -10.53 18.59
N TRP A 53 -16.89 -10.60 18.25
CA TRP A 53 -15.87 -11.37 18.97
C TRP A 53 -15.04 -10.51 19.93
N GLN A 54 -15.36 -9.22 20.09
CA GLN A 54 -14.69 -8.34 21.05
C GLN A 54 -14.84 -8.84 22.50
N LYS A 55 -16.02 -9.36 22.85
CA LYS A 55 -16.34 -9.82 24.21
C LYS A 55 -15.89 -11.26 24.49
N GLU A 56 -15.78 -12.08 23.45
CA GLU A 56 -15.36 -13.48 23.52
C GLU A 56 -14.42 -13.80 22.34
N PRO A 57 -13.14 -13.39 22.44
CA PRO A 57 -12.18 -13.62 21.37
C PRO A 57 -11.91 -15.12 21.24
N ARG A 58 -12.15 -15.67 20.05
CA ARG A 58 -11.87 -17.08 19.77
C ARG A 58 -10.36 -17.29 19.67
N THR A 59 -9.89 -18.41 20.22
CA THR A 59 -8.48 -18.79 20.04
C THR A 59 -8.25 -19.34 18.62
N LEU A 60 -7.03 -19.16 18.09
CA LEU A 60 -6.66 -19.74 16.79
C LEU A 60 -6.90 -21.26 16.72
N LYS A 61 -6.78 -21.93 17.88
CA LYS A 61 -7.04 -23.36 18.02
C LYS A 61 -8.52 -23.69 17.81
N GLU A 62 -9.43 -22.94 18.43
CA GLU A 62 -10.88 -23.10 18.25
C GLU A 62 -11.32 -22.83 16.81
N ILE A 63 -10.80 -21.76 16.20
CA ILE A 63 -11.07 -21.42 14.79
C ILE A 63 -10.67 -22.59 13.89
N ARG A 64 -9.45 -23.13 14.10
CA ARG A 64 -8.94 -24.25 13.31
C ARG A 64 -9.79 -25.51 13.46
N ILE A 65 -10.20 -25.86 14.68
CA ILE A 65 -11.03 -27.05 14.95
C ILE A 65 -12.41 -26.92 14.28
N LYS A 66 -13.03 -25.74 14.39
CA LYS A 66 -14.37 -25.50 13.84
C LYS A 66 -14.37 -25.42 12.30
N ALA A 67 -13.37 -24.77 11.72
CA ALA A 67 -13.25 -24.64 10.26
C ALA A 67 -12.80 -25.93 9.58
N TRP A 68 -11.96 -26.73 10.26
CA TRP A 68 -11.40 -27.97 9.73
C TRP A 68 -11.59 -29.13 10.72
N PRO A 69 -12.82 -29.66 10.85
CA PRO A 69 -13.05 -30.84 11.66
C PRO A 69 -12.22 -31.99 11.09
N LYS A 70 -11.38 -32.60 11.94
CA LYS A 70 -10.61 -33.78 11.53
C LYS A 70 -11.59 -34.87 11.13
N ARG A 71 -11.46 -35.41 9.92
CA ARG A 71 -12.19 -36.62 9.50
C ARG A 71 -11.80 -37.76 10.44
N THR A 72 -12.71 -38.16 11.32
CA THR A 72 -12.59 -39.43 12.04
C THR A 72 -12.72 -40.54 11.00
N LYS A 73 -11.63 -41.28 10.74
CA LYS A 73 -11.74 -42.52 9.97
C LYS A 73 -12.61 -43.47 10.80
N VAL A 74 -13.85 -43.67 10.37
CA VAL A 74 -14.68 -44.77 10.84
C VAL A 74 -13.96 -46.04 10.37
N GLN A 75 -13.34 -46.77 11.29
CA GLN A 75 -12.87 -48.12 11.01
C GLN A 75 -14.11 -49.02 11.03
N SER A 76 -14.53 -49.46 9.84
CA SER A 76 -15.45 -50.58 9.63
C SER A 76 -14.73 -51.90 9.77
#